data_AF-A0A9J6GKX7-F1
#
_entry.id   AF-A0A9J6GKX7-F1
#
_cell.length_a   1.000
_cell.length_b   1.000
_cell.length_c   1.000
_cell.angle_alpha   90.00
_cell.angle_beta   90.00
_cell.angle_gamma   90.00
#
_symmetry.space_group_name_H-M   'P 1'
#
loop_
_entity.id
_entity.type
_entity.pdbx_description
1 polymer ?
#
loop_
_entity_poly.entity_id
_entity_poly.type
_entity_poly.pdbx_seq_one_letter_code
_entity_poly.pdbx_strand_id
1 'polypeptide(L)'
;MASSSRASATSPVRIFSRVRTSRLSKNAKQVIANVYARTRMRFTAKCVQEVLSVVSEDTGVSPRTVAKLKAECVRGNLVSPKRRPRDVTISSTRTVKHDSFTVHAIRLKVQSMYAKREIPTLDSVRKAVNEDDDFRTSRKPPCGG
;
A
#
# COMPACT_ATOMS: atom_id res chain seq x y z
N MET A 1 34.63 3.70 -46.70
CA MET A 1 33.17 3.74 -46.46
C MET A 1 32.95 4.15 -45.02
N ALA A 2 32.27 5.27 -44.78
CA ALA A 2 32.08 5.84 -43.45
C ALA A 2 30.85 5.21 -42.77
N SER A 3 31.05 4.52 -41.65
CA SER A 3 29.96 4.07 -40.78
C SER A 3 29.86 4.98 -39.55
N SER A 4 29.05 6.03 -39.65
CA SER A 4 28.69 6.87 -38.52
C SER A 4 27.75 6.11 -37.58
N SER A 5 28.28 5.58 -36.48
CA SER A 5 27.47 5.07 -35.37
C SER A 5 26.89 6.26 -34.60
N ARG A 6 25.59 6.54 -34.78
CA ARG A 6 24.85 7.48 -33.94
C ARG A 6 24.75 6.92 -32.52
N ALA A 7 25.54 7.47 -31.61
CA ALA A 7 25.29 7.30 -30.18
C ALA A 7 23.90 7.89 -29.85
N SER A 8 23.00 7.03 -29.40
CA SER A 8 21.72 7.42 -28.81
C SER A 8 22.01 8.25 -27.56
N ALA A 9 21.90 9.57 -27.67
CA ALA A 9 21.95 10.49 -26.55
C ALA A 9 20.69 10.30 -25.70
N THR A 10 20.66 9.26 -24.86
CA THR A 10 19.70 9.15 -23.78
C THR A 10 20.02 10.29 -22.82
N SER A 11 19.11 11.27 -22.75
CA SER A 11 19.28 12.43 -21.87
C SER A 11 19.56 11.97 -20.43
N PRO A 12 20.37 12.69 -19.64
CA PRO A 12 20.50 12.41 -18.23
C PRO A 12 19.17 12.78 -17.58
N VAL A 13 18.26 11.82 -17.49
CA VAL A 13 17.13 11.89 -16.58
C VAL A 13 17.76 12.12 -15.22
N ARG A 14 17.67 13.36 -14.71
CA ARG A 14 17.95 13.64 -13.31
C ARG A 14 16.97 12.79 -12.53
N ILE A 15 17.41 11.60 -12.12
CA ILE A 15 16.75 10.81 -11.09
C ILE A 15 17.00 11.60 -9.81
N PHE A 16 16.28 12.70 -9.63
CA PHE A 16 15.83 13.05 -8.30
C PHE A 16 14.94 11.89 -7.93
N SER A 17 15.53 10.87 -7.29
CA SER A 17 14.75 9.93 -6.51
C SER A 17 13.90 10.84 -5.65
N ARG A 18 12.59 10.87 -5.92
CA ARG A 18 11.65 11.57 -5.04
C ARG A 18 11.89 10.86 -3.73
N VAL A 19 12.67 11.46 -2.84
CA VAL A 19 12.81 11.00 -1.46
C VAL A 19 11.37 11.00 -1.00
N ARG A 20 10.76 9.81 -1.01
CA ARG A 20 9.38 9.60 -0.59
C ARG A 20 9.34 10.26 0.75
N THR A 21 8.59 11.36 0.85
CA THR A 21 8.43 12.17 2.04
C THR A 21 8.31 11.23 3.23
N SER A 22 9.44 11.00 3.91
CA SER A 22 9.54 9.93 4.89
C SER A 22 8.62 10.36 6.00
N ARG A 23 7.53 9.62 6.18
CA ARG A 23 6.52 10.00 7.15
C ARG A 23 7.21 10.09 8.52
N LEU A 24 7.15 11.27 9.14
CA LEU A 24 7.83 11.51 10.41
C LEU A 24 7.30 10.53 11.48
N SER A 25 8.22 9.91 12.22
CA SER A 25 7.89 9.05 13.36
C SER A 25 7.29 9.89 14.51
N LYS A 26 6.55 9.27 15.43
CA LYS A 26 5.99 9.97 16.61
C LYS A 26 7.07 10.74 17.36
N ASN A 27 8.22 10.09 17.58
CA ASN A 27 9.33 10.66 18.32
C ASN A 27 9.92 11.87 17.60
N ALA A 28 10.12 11.78 16.27
CA ALA A 28 10.59 12.93 15.48
C ALA A 28 9.60 14.10 15.55
N LYS A 29 8.30 13.84 15.42
CA LYS A 29 7.26 14.86 15.57
C LYS A 29 7.30 15.54 16.94
N GLN A 30 7.47 14.76 18.00
CA GLN A 30 7.56 15.28 19.38
C GLN A 30 8.79 16.16 19.57
N VAL A 31 9.95 15.74 19.05
CA VAL A 31 11.18 16.54 19.13
C VAL A 31 10.99 17.87 18.42
N ILE A 32 10.42 17.88 17.21
CA ILE A 32 10.15 19.12 16.46
C ILE A 32 9.19 20.03 17.22
N ALA A 33 8.13 19.47 17.82
CA ALA A 33 7.19 20.25 18.64
C ALA A 33 7.86 20.86 19.88
N ASN A 34 8.73 20.10 20.56
CA ASN A 34 9.49 20.56 21.71
C ASN A 34 10.49 21.67 21.34
N VAL A 35 11.18 21.53 20.19
CA VAL A 35 12.08 22.56 19.67
C VAL A 35 11.28 23.84 19.39
N TYR A 36 10.14 23.74 18.70
CA TYR A 36 9.27 24.90 18.47
C TYR A 36 8.86 25.59 19.77
N ALA A 37 8.44 24.83 20.79
CA ALA A 37 8.05 25.40 22.08
C ALA A 37 9.22 26.15 22.76
N ARG A 38 10.43 25.56 22.75
CA ARG A 38 11.63 26.21 23.29
C ARG A 38 12.01 27.47 22.51
N THR A 39 11.98 27.41 21.18
CA THR A 39 12.31 28.56 20.32
C THR A 39 11.29 29.69 20.51
N ARG A 40 10.01 29.36 20.74
CA ARG A 40 8.98 30.36 21.04
C ARG A 40 9.17 31.03 22.38
N MET A 41 9.64 30.30 23.40
CA MET A 41 9.98 30.87 24.71
C MET A 41 11.24 31.76 24.64
N ARG A 42 12.22 31.40 23.80
CA ARG A 42 13.43 32.21 23.59
C ARG A 42 13.16 33.49 22.79
N PHE A 43 12.23 33.43 21.84
CA PHE A 43 11.90 34.55 20.97
C PHE A 43 10.40 34.89 21.05
N THR A 44 10.01 35.53 22.15
CA THR A 44 8.61 35.91 22.39
C THR A 44 8.12 37.04 21.49
N ALA A 45 9.01 38.01 21.17
CA ALA A 45 8.69 39.18 20.35
C ALA A 45 8.67 38.92 18.83
N LYS A 46 9.23 37.80 18.36
CA LYS A 46 9.33 37.50 16.92
C LYS A 46 8.01 37.07 16.31
N CYS A 47 7.86 37.31 15.01
CA CYS A 47 6.71 36.84 14.26
C CYS A 47 6.69 35.30 14.21
N VAL A 48 5.49 34.71 14.13
CA VAL A 48 5.33 33.25 14.03
C VAL A 48 6.05 32.69 12.81
N GLN A 49 6.07 33.42 11.69
CA GLN A 49 6.76 32.99 10.47
C GLN A 49 8.28 32.88 10.65
N GLU A 50 8.89 33.83 11.37
CA GLU A 50 10.32 33.81 11.69
C GLU A 50 10.67 32.68 12.64
N VAL A 51 9.80 32.41 13.63
CA VAL A 51 10.00 31.25 14.52
C VAL A 51 9.93 29.95 13.73
N LEU A 52 9.03 29.85 12.75
CA LEU A 52 8.93 28.66 11.89
C LEU A 52 10.13 28.52 10.94
N SER A 53 10.72 29.62 10.46
CA SER A 53 11.93 29.56 9.62
C SER A 53 13.13 29.08 10.44
N VAL A 54 13.34 29.63 11.63
CA VAL A 54 14.43 29.20 12.54
C VAL A 54 14.28 27.73 12.91
N VAL A 55 13.08 27.28 13.29
CA VAL A 55 12.85 25.87 13.63
C VAL A 55 13.05 24.96 12.40
N SER A 56 12.73 25.45 11.20
CA SER A 56 12.97 24.71 9.95
C SER A 56 14.47 24.54 9.68
N GLU A 57 15.27 25.55 9.95
CA GLU A 57 16.73 25.50 9.82
C GLU A 57 17.33 24.52 10.83
N ASP A 58 16.88 24.59 12.09
CA ASP A 58 17.38 23.71 13.17
C ASP A 58 17.03 22.24 12.96
N THR A 59 15.82 21.95 12.46
CA THR A 59 15.30 20.57 12.37
C THR A 59 15.43 19.96 10.98
N GLY A 60 15.78 20.75 9.97
CA GLY A 60 15.81 20.32 8.57
C GLY A 60 14.43 19.99 7.99
N VAL A 61 13.35 20.46 8.62
CA VAL A 61 11.96 20.17 8.24
C VAL A 61 11.28 21.43 7.73
N SER A 62 10.66 21.34 6.56
CA SER A 62 9.97 22.48 5.92
C SER A 62 9.05 23.25 6.90
N PRO A 63 9.01 24.60 6.85
CA PRO A 63 8.19 25.40 7.76
C PRO A 63 6.70 25.03 7.72
N ARG A 64 6.21 24.63 6.54
CA ARG A 64 4.82 24.15 6.35
C ARG A 64 4.53 22.90 7.18
N THR A 65 5.50 21.99 7.27
CA THR A 65 5.37 20.76 8.05
C THR A 65 5.44 21.07 9.54
N VAL A 66 6.33 21.96 9.97
CA VAL A 66 6.38 22.42 11.38
C VAL A 66 5.06 23.07 11.80
N ALA A 67 4.47 23.92 10.96
CA ALA A 67 3.16 24.53 11.22
C ALA A 67 2.05 23.47 11.37
N LYS A 68 2.04 22.43 10.52
CA LYS A 68 1.12 21.29 10.65
C LYS A 68 1.33 20.52 11.95
N LEU A 69 2.58 20.25 12.32
CA LEU A 69 2.91 19.53 13.57
C LEU A 69 2.51 20.33 14.81
N LYS A 70 2.66 21.66 14.79
CA LYS A 70 2.13 22.53 15.84
C LYS A 70 0.62 22.36 15.97
N ALA A 71 -0.13 22.41 14.86
CA ALA A 71 -1.57 22.23 14.88
C ALA A 71 -1.98 20.81 15.36
N GLU A 72 -1.25 19.76 14.95
CA GLU A 72 -1.45 18.39 15.45
C GLU A 72 -1.18 18.28 16.96
N CYS A 73 -0.16 18.98 17.47
CA CYS A 73 0.21 19.00 18.87
C CYS A 73 -0.86 19.70 19.75
N VAL A 74 -1.39 20.84 19.30
CA VAL A 74 -2.49 21.54 20.00
C VAL A 74 -3.75 20.68 20.06
N ARG A 75 -4.01 19.88 19.02
CA ARG A 75 -5.13 18.91 18.98
C ARG A 75 -4.88 17.66 19.84
N GLY A 76 -3.74 17.55 20.52
CA GLY A 76 -3.39 16.43 21.40
C GLY A 76 -3.00 15.13 20.70
N ASN A 77 -2.93 15.12 19.36
CA ASN A 77 -2.86 13.89 18.57
C ASN A 77 -1.65 13.88 17.63
N LEU A 78 -0.45 13.71 18.19
CA LEU A 78 0.75 13.37 17.42
C LEU A 78 0.70 11.88 17.01
N VAL A 79 -0.21 11.56 16.10
CA VAL A 79 -0.41 10.20 15.62
C VAL A 79 0.73 9.87 14.66
N SER A 80 1.47 8.80 14.97
CA SER A 80 2.33 8.16 13.97
C SER A 80 1.46 7.67 12.84
N PRO A 81 1.89 7.79 11.58
CA PRO A 81 1.19 7.15 10.48
C PRO A 81 1.00 5.68 10.83
N LYS A 82 -0.26 5.22 10.88
CA LYS A 82 -0.59 3.83 11.19
C LYS A 82 0.22 2.98 10.21
N ARG A 83 1.20 2.21 10.73
CA ARG A 83 1.85 1.17 9.94
C ARG A 83 0.70 0.29 9.49
N ARG A 84 0.47 0.18 8.16
CA ARG A 84 -0.39 -0.91 7.68
C ARG A 84 0.22 -2.18 8.28
N PRO A 85 -0.58 -3.04 8.96
CA PRO A 85 -0.04 -4.30 9.43
C PRO A 85 0.61 -4.98 8.22
N ARG A 86 1.90 -5.32 8.31
CA ARG A 86 2.56 -6.10 7.25
C ARG A 86 1.87 -7.46 7.08
N ASP A 87 1.22 -7.93 8.15
CA ASP A 87 0.41 -9.14 8.20
C ASP A 87 -1.10 -8.89 8.08
N VAL A 88 -1.52 -7.82 7.39
CA VAL A 88 -2.71 -8.05 6.58
C VAL A 88 -2.17 -8.90 5.44
N THR A 89 -2.13 -10.23 5.64
CA THR A 89 -2.42 -11.15 4.54
C THR A 89 -3.60 -10.48 3.88
N ILE A 90 -3.35 -9.85 2.74
CA ILE A 90 -4.42 -9.37 1.89
C ILE A 90 -5.11 -10.68 1.58
N SER A 91 -6.10 -11.04 2.40
CA SER A 91 -7.08 -12.04 2.08
C SER A 91 -7.84 -11.36 0.97
N SER A 92 -7.20 -11.37 -0.20
CA SER A 92 -7.87 -11.30 -1.46
C SER A 92 -9.01 -12.26 -1.26
N THR A 93 -10.21 -11.72 -1.12
CA THR A 93 -11.46 -12.46 -1.09
C THR A 93 -11.58 -13.36 -2.33
N ARG A 94 -10.69 -13.18 -3.32
CA ARG A 94 -10.46 -14.02 -4.51
C ARG A 94 -9.64 -15.30 -4.30
N THR A 95 -9.13 -15.58 -3.11
CA THR A 95 -8.37 -16.82 -2.84
C THR A 95 -8.88 -17.47 -1.56
N VAL A 96 -10.13 -17.95 -1.59
CA VAL A 96 -10.36 -19.26 -0.97
C VAL A 96 -9.40 -20.19 -1.71
N LYS A 97 -8.31 -20.59 -1.05
CA LYS A 97 -7.38 -21.56 -1.61
C LYS A 97 -8.14 -22.87 -1.70
N HIS A 98 -8.75 -23.13 -2.85
CA HIS A 98 -9.21 -24.47 -3.18
C HIS A 98 -7.99 -25.39 -3.16
N ASP A 99 -8.16 -26.60 -2.64
CA ASP A 99 -7.09 -27.59 -2.67
C ASP A 99 -6.66 -27.82 -4.13
N SER A 100 -5.36 -28.10 -4.31
CA SER A 100 -4.75 -28.39 -5.60
C SER A 100 -5.51 -29.48 -6.37
N PHE A 101 -6.06 -30.45 -5.64
CA PHE A 101 -6.93 -31.50 -6.17
C PHE A 101 -8.21 -30.94 -6.80
N THR A 102 -8.93 -30.07 -6.09
CA THR A 102 -10.17 -29.44 -6.58
C THR A 102 -9.90 -28.59 -7.82
N VAL A 103 -8.80 -27.84 -7.84
CA VAL A 103 -8.40 -27.03 -8.99
C VAL A 103 -8.08 -27.91 -10.21
N HIS A 104 -7.36 -29.02 -9.99
CA HIS A 104 -7.01 -29.95 -11.04
C HIS A 104 -8.25 -30.60 -11.66
N ALA A 105 -9.19 -31.04 -10.83
CA ALA A 105 -10.41 -31.67 -11.30
C ALA A 105 -11.29 -30.67 -12.09
N ILE A 106 -11.42 -29.41 -11.66
CA ILE A 106 -12.15 -28.38 -12.43
C ILE A 106 -11.49 -28.19 -13.81
N ARG A 107 -10.15 -28.22 -13.86
CA ARG A 107 -9.39 -28.10 -15.11
C ARG A 107 -9.70 -29.25 -16.07
N LEU A 108 -9.76 -30.49 -15.57
CA LEU A 108 -10.12 -31.66 -16.38
C LEU A 108 -11.55 -31.53 -16.94
N LYS A 109 -12.49 -31.03 -16.14
CA LYS A 109 -13.87 -30.83 -16.60
C LYS A 109 -13.95 -29.80 -17.73
N VAL A 110 -13.26 -28.68 -17.60
CA VAL A 110 -13.16 -27.66 -18.66
C VAL A 110 -12.53 -28.25 -19.93
N GLN A 111 -11.47 -29.05 -19.79
CA GLN A 111 -10.86 -29.74 -20.93
C GLN A 111 -11.82 -30.72 -21.61
N SER A 112 -12.64 -31.45 -20.85
CA SER A 112 -13.65 -32.35 -21.41
C SER A 112 -14.72 -31.63 -22.23
N MET A 113 -15.08 -30.40 -21.86
CA MET A 113 -16.01 -29.56 -22.63
C MET A 113 -15.40 -29.12 -23.97
N TYR A 114 -14.12 -28.72 -23.96
CA TYR A 114 -13.40 -28.42 -25.20
C TYR A 114 -13.29 -29.64 -26.11
N ALA A 115 -13.06 -30.83 -25.55
CA ALA A 115 -13.01 -32.07 -26.32
C ALA A 115 -14.36 -32.39 -27.01
N LYS A 116 -15.47 -32.05 -26.35
CA LYS A 116 -16.85 -32.16 -26.90
C LYS A 116 -17.23 -31.00 -27.83
N ARG A 117 -16.32 -30.05 -28.09
CA ARG A 117 -16.56 -28.83 -28.87
C ARG A 117 -17.65 -27.91 -28.28
N GLU A 118 -17.87 -27.99 -26.97
CA GLU A 118 -18.75 -27.09 -26.23
C GLU A 118 -17.96 -25.91 -25.66
N ILE A 119 -18.52 -24.70 -25.71
CA ILE A 119 -17.88 -23.50 -25.15
C ILE A 119 -18.06 -23.53 -23.63
N PRO A 120 -16.98 -23.58 -22.83
CA PRO A 120 -17.08 -23.56 -21.38
C PRO A 120 -17.47 -22.15 -20.91
N THR A 121 -18.75 -21.97 -20.61
CA THR A 121 -19.26 -20.80 -19.92
C THR A 121 -19.22 -21.05 -18.42
N LEU A 122 -19.23 -19.97 -17.61
CA LEU A 122 -19.22 -20.12 -16.16
C LEU A 122 -20.42 -20.96 -15.66
N ASP A 123 -21.59 -20.79 -16.28
CA ASP A 123 -22.79 -21.53 -15.91
C ASP A 123 -22.72 -23.01 -16.32
N SER A 124 -22.16 -23.32 -17.50
CA SER A 124 -22.00 -24.71 -17.92
C SER A 124 -20.97 -25.44 -17.06
N VAL A 125 -19.83 -24.81 -16.76
CA VAL A 125 -18.81 -25.36 -15.86
C VAL A 125 -19.38 -25.55 -14.45
N ARG A 126 -20.14 -24.58 -13.93
CA ARG A 126 -20.76 -24.68 -12.61
C ARG A 126 -21.78 -25.81 -12.52
N LYS A 127 -22.61 -26.04 -13.55
CA LYS A 127 -23.53 -27.18 -13.60
C LYS A 127 -22.77 -28.49 -13.63
N ALA A 128 -21.82 -28.61 -14.55
CA ALA A 128 -21.05 -29.83 -14.75
C ALA A 128 -20.22 -30.24 -13.51
N VAL A 129 -19.70 -29.27 -12.75
CA VAL A 129 -18.98 -29.54 -11.48
C VAL A 129 -19.94 -29.90 -10.34
N ASN A 130 -21.19 -29.42 -10.34
CA ASN A 130 -22.19 -29.77 -9.32
C ASN A 130 -22.88 -31.13 -9.58
N GLU A 131 -22.91 -31.58 -10.82
CA GLU A 131 -23.46 -32.87 -11.25
C GLU A 131 -22.48 -34.03 -11.02
N ASP A 132 -21.18 -33.74 -10.94
CA ASP A 132 -20.15 -34.75 -10.67
C ASP A 132 -20.11 -35.10 -9.17
N ASP A 133 -20.42 -36.35 -8.84
CA ASP A 133 -20.40 -36.86 -7.45
C ASP A 133 -19.01 -36.80 -6.79
N ASP A 134 -17.94 -36.84 -7.60
CA ASP A 134 -16.55 -36.75 -7.14
C ASP A 134 -16.22 -35.39 -6.46
N PHE A 135 -17.01 -34.34 -6.72
CA PHE A 135 -16.85 -33.01 -6.12
C PHE A 135 -17.79 -32.74 -4.94
N ARG A 136 -18.69 -33.67 -4.63
CA ARG A 136 -19.79 -33.46 -3.67
C ARG A 136 -19.34 -33.43 -2.20
N THR A 137 -18.08 -33.75 -1.93
CA THR A 137 -17.49 -33.89 -0.59
C THR A 137 -17.10 -32.58 0.10
N SER A 138 -17.24 -31.40 -0.54
CA SER A 138 -16.94 -30.12 0.13
C SER A 138 -18.16 -29.37 0.69
N ARG A 139 -19.36 -29.95 0.66
CA ARG A 139 -20.51 -29.40 1.39
C ARG A 139 -20.33 -29.71 2.88
N LYS A 140 -19.73 -28.78 3.63
CA LYS A 140 -19.80 -28.82 5.10
C LYS A 140 -21.28 -28.95 5.52
N PRO A 141 -21.63 -29.84 6.45
CA PRO A 141 -23.00 -29.90 6.97
C PRO A 141 -23.34 -28.57 7.64
N PRO A 142 -24.62 -28.15 7.64
CA PRO A 142 -25.04 -26.99 8.43
C PRO A 142 -24.73 -27.28 9.90
N CYS A 143 -23.96 -26.41 10.54
CA CYS A 143 -23.85 -26.39 11.98
C CYS A 143 -25.25 -26.08 12.54
N GLY A 144 -25.93 -27.10 13.07
CA GLY A 144 -27.16 -26.94 13.84
C GLY A 144 -26.87 -26.16 15.12
N GLY A 145 -27.82 -25.29 15.49
CA GLY A 145 -27.79 -24.47 16.71
C GLY A 145 -28.16 -25.25 17.98
#